data_AF-A0A1F2EW78-F1
#
_entry.id   AF-A0A1F2EW78-F1
#
_cell.length_a   1.000
_cell.length_b   1.000
_cell.length_c   1.000
_cell.angle_alpha   90.00
_cell.angle_beta   90.00
_cell.angle_gamma   90.00
#
_symmetry.space_group_name_H-M   'P 1'
#
loop_
_entity.id
_entity.type
_entity.pdbx_description
1 polymer ?
#
loop_
_entity_poly.entity_id
_entity_poly.type
_entity_poly.pdbx_seq_one_letter_code
_entity_poly.pdbx_strand_id
1 'polypeptide(L)'
;MFPPTCRYYPSCSTYMIQAINKHGTLKGAAMGTARIIRCNPMVPGGLDPVPDHFTLRRNREEMSDEDRAYLIAQMEKHDHHHHEVE
;
A
#
# COMPACT_ATOMS: atom_id res chain seq x y z
N MET A 1 -20.27 -14.48 -14.83
CA MET A 1 -19.31 -13.43 -15.22
C MET A 1 -18.78 -12.82 -13.92
N PHE A 2 -17.53 -13.08 -13.53
CA PHE A 2 -16.97 -12.47 -12.32
C PHE A 2 -16.77 -10.97 -12.54
N PRO A 3 -17.02 -10.11 -11.54
CA PRO A 3 -16.76 -8.68 -11.67
C PRO A 3 -15.27 -8.43 -11.95
N PRO A 4 -14.91 -7.35 -12.65
CA PRO A 4 -13.51 -6.97 -12.84
C PRO A 4 -12.87 -6.73 -11.46
N THR A 5 -11.96 -7.63 -11.06
CA THR A 5 -11.18 -7.48 -9.84
C THR A 5 -9.92 -6.68 -10.16
N CYS A 6 -9.60 -5.68 -9.33
CA CYS A 6 -8.34 -4.96 -9.49
C CYS A 6 -7.19 -5.97 -9.36
N ARG A 7 -6.27 -5.96 -10.33
CA ARG A 7 -5.19 -6.95 -10.44
C ARG A 7 -4.09 -6.71 -9.39
N TYR A 8 -4.06 -5.53 -8.80
CA TYR A 8 -3.07 -5.17 -7.81
C TYR A 8 -3.64 -5.18 -6.38
N TYR A 9 -2.75 -5.41 -5.42
CA TYR A 9 -3.00 -5.24 -4.00
C TYR A 9 -2.10 -4.12 -3.44
N PRO A 10 -2.60 -3.19 -2.61
CA PRO A 10 -4.01 -2.94 -2.33
C PRO A 10 -4.80 -2.56 -3.59
N SER A 11 -6.13 -2.56 -3.52
CA SER A 11 -6.98 -2.25 -4.66
C SER A 11 -6.73 -0.83 -5.21
N CYS A 12 -7.12 -0.60 -6.46
CA CYS A 12 -6.87 0.64 -7.20
C CYS A 12 -7.49 1.86 -6.49
N SER A 13 -8.69 1.70 -5.90
CA SER A 13 -9.35 2.75 -5.10
C SER A 13 -8.67 2.96 -3.75
N THR A 14 -8.30 1.88 -3.07
CA THR A 14 -7.55 1.94 -1.80
C THR A 14 -6.21 2.66 -1.99
N TYR A 15 -5.48 2.36 -3.07
CA TYR A 15 -4.24 3.04 -3.40
C TYR A 15 -4.44 4.51 -3.71
N MET A 16 -5.49 4.87 -4.45
CA MET A 16 -5.82 6.27 -4.72
C MET A 16 -6.00 7.05 -3.42
N ILE A 17 -6.79 6.51 -2.48
CA ILE A 17 -7.02 7.13 -1.16
C ILE A 17 -5.70 7.27 -0.39
N GLN A 18 -4.92 6.19 -0.31
CA GLN A 18 -3.62 6.21 0.37
C GLN A 18 -2.64 7.20 -0.27
N ALA A 19 -2.58 7.27 -1.60
CA ALA A 19 -1.70 8.17 -2.33
C ALA A 19 -2.09 9.63 -2.14
N ILE A 20 -3.41 9.94 -2.13
CA ILE A 20 -3.91 11.28 -1.83
C ILE A 20 -3.58 11.68 -0.39
N ASN A 21 -3.79 10.77 0.58
CA ASN A 21 -3.49 11.05 1.99
C ASN A 21 -1.99 11.26 2.24
N LYS A 22 -1.13 10.52 1.52
CA LYS A 22 0.34 10.54 1.72
C LYS A 22 1.05 11.64 0.93
N HIS A 23 0.67 11.86 -0.33
CA HIS A 23 1.35 12.77 -1.25
C HIS A 23 0.58 14.06 -1.56
N GLY A 24 -0.64 14.19 -1.03
CA GLY A 24 -1.56 15.28 -1.32
C GLY A 24 -2.38 15.05 -2.61
N THR A 25 -3.40 15.87 -2.81
CA THR A 25 -4.44 15.63 -3.83
C THR A 25 -3.90 15.56 -5.25
N LEU A 26 -3.00 16.46 -5.66
CA LEU A 26 -2.48 16.52 -7.03
C LEU A 26 -1.57 15.32 -7.33
N LYS A 27 -0.56 15.07 -6.48
CA LYS A 27 0.41 13.98 -6.67
C LYS A 27 -0.25 12.61 -6.47
N GLY A 28 -1.11 12.48 -5.45
CA GLY A 28 -1.86 11.26 -5.19
C GLY A 28 -2.83 10.91 -6.31
N ALA A 29 -3.56 11.90 -6.86
CA ALA A 29 -4.42 11.69 -8.01
C ALA A 29 -3.62 11.25 -9.25
N ALA A 30 -2.46 11.87 -9.51
CA ALA A 30 -1.59 11.46 -10.61
C ALA A 30 -1.10 10.01 -10.46
N MET A 31 -0.64 9.62 -9.25
CA MET A 31 -0.19 8.26 -8.96
C MET A 31 -1.31 7.22 -9.11
N GLY A 32 -2.48 7.49 -8.53
CA GLY A 32 -3.61 6.56 -8.61
C GLY A 32 -4.16 6.43 -10.03
N THR A 33 -4.24 7.52 -10.79
CA THR A 33 -4.69 7.50 -12.19
C THR A 33 -3.72 6.71 -13.06
N ALA A 34 -2.41 6.93 -12.89
CA ALA A 34 -1.38 6.15 -13.59
C ALA A 34 -1.46 4.65 -13.26
N ARG A 35 -1.86 4.28 -12.04
CA ARG A 35 -2.06 2.87 -11.65
C ARG A 35 -3.31 2.27 -12.30
N ILE A 36 -4.41 3.01 -12.39
CA ILE A 36 -5.66 2.58 -13.04
C ILE A 36 -5.40 2.25 -14.53
N ILE A 37 -4.68 3.12 -15.24
CA ILE A 37 -4.32 2.89 -16.66
C ILE A 37 -3.51 1.58 -16.83
N ARG A 38 -2.67 1.25 -15.84
CA ARG A 38 -1.86 0.01 -15.82
C ARG A 38 -2.63 -1.21 -15.32
N CYS A 39 -3.86 -1.07 -14.83
CA CYS A 39 -4.66 -2.16 -14.28
C CYS A 39 -5.56 -2.78 -15.35
N ASN A 40 -5.01 -3.68 -16.16
CA ASN A 40 -5.74 -4.40 -17.20
C ASN A 40 -5.59 -5.94 -17.06
N PRO A 41 -6.44 -6.76 -17.69
CA PRO A 41 -6.38 -8.22 -17.56
C PRO A 41 -5.07 -8.86 -18.03
N MET A 42 -4.34 -8.19 -18.93
CA MET A 42 -3.09 -8.72 -19.50
C MET A 42 -1.87 -8.51 -18.58
N VAL A 43 -2.00 -7.75 -17.48
CA VAL A 43 -0.93 -7.65 -16.49
C VAL A 43 -1.11 -8.71 -15.39
N PRO A 44 -0.02 -9.34 -14.89
CA PRO A 44 -0.10 -10.32 -13.81
C PRO A 44 -0.57 -9.69 -12.49
N GLY A 45 -0.45 -8.37 -12.34
CA GLY A 45 -0.81 -7.69 -11.11
C GLY A 45 0.18 -7.96 -9.97
N GLY A 46 -0.30 -7.95 -8.73
CA GLY A 46 0.47 -8.24 -7.51
C GLY A 46 0.59 -7.05 -6.54
N LEU A 47 1.45 -7.18 -5.53
CA LEU A 47 1.70 -6.15 -4.53
C LEU A 47 2.30 -4.88 -5.19
N ASP A 48 1.74 -3.73 -4.85
CA ASP A 48 2.18 -2.39 -5.28
C ASP A 48 1.69 -1.33 -4.26
N PRO A 49 2.30 -1.24 -3.06
CA PRO A 49 1.97 -0.24 -2.04
C PRO A 49 2.32 1.19 -2.46
N VAL A 50 1.77 2.19 -1.78
CA VAL A 50 2.10 3.61 -2.05
C VAL A 50 3.51 3.91 -1.51
N PRO A 51 4.49 4.25 -2.37
CA PRO A 51 5.86 4.57 -1.95
C PRO A 51 5.92 5.82 -1.07
N ASP A 52 7.00 5.97 -0.30
CA ASP A 52 7.30 7.17 0.50
C ASP A 52 7.65 8.40 -0.33
N HIS A 53 8.09 8.20 -1.57
CA HIS A 53 8.41 9.26 -2.51
C HIS A 53 7.46 9.24 -3.71
N PHE A 54 7.26 10.39 -4.36
CA PHE A 54 6.42 10.46 -5.54
C PHE A 54 7.06 9.71 -6.71
N THR A 55 6.36 8.72 -7.24
CA THR A 55 6.73 8.01 -8.47
C THR A 55 5.49 7.46 -9.16
N LEU A 56 5.47 7.54 -10.50
CA LEU A 56 4.39 6.96 -11.32
C LEU A 56 4.68 5.50 -11.71
N ARG A 57 5.90 5.02 -11.42
CA ARG A 57 6.28 3.64 -11.67
C ARG A 57 5.63 2.73 -10.63
N ARG A 58 5.53 1.45 -10.98
CA ARG A 58 5.07 0.43 -10.05
C ARG A 58 6.07 0.34 -8.89
N ASN A 59 5.57 0.49 -7.67
CA ASN A 59 6.32 0.29 -6.45
C ASN A 59 6.13 -1.14 -5.98
N ARG A 60 6.86 -2.08 -6.58
CA ARG A 60 6.99 -3.44 -6.02
C ARG A 60 7.96 -3.35 -4.84
N GLU A 61 7.60 -2.60 -3.81
CA GLU A 61 8.42 -2.54 -2.60
C GLU A 61 8.45 -3.96 -2.01
N GLU A 62 9.63 -4.57 -2.03
CA GLU A 62 9.96 -5.65 -1.12
C GLU A 62 10.08 -4.99 0.25
N MET A 63 9.11 -5.24 1.13
CA MET A 63 9.16 -4.82 2.52
C MET A 63 10.49 -5.32 3.10
N SER A 64 11.39 -4.40 3.44
CA SER A 64 12.72 -4.79 3.91
C SER A 64 12.57 -5.63 5.18
N ASP A 65 13.47 -6.58 5.38
CA ASP A 65 13.46 -7.42 6.58
C ASP A 65 13.56 -6.57 7.86
N GLU A 66 14.18 -5.40 7.75
CA GLU A 66 14.32 -4.39 8.81
C GLU A 66 12.98 -3.73 9.15
N ASP A 67 12.20 -3.30 8.14
CA ASP A 67 10.87 -2.71 8.35
C ASP A 67 9.89 -3.72 8.98
N ARG A 68 10.00 -5.00 8.56
CA ARG A 68 9.20 -6.09 9.13
C ARG A 68 9.59 -6.37 10.58
N ALA A 69 10.89 -6.37 10.89
CA ALA A 69 11.38 -6.54 12.26
C ALA A 69 10.98 -5.34 13.16
N TYR A 70 11.01 -4.11 12.64
CA TYR A 70 10.60 -2.92 13.36
C TYR A 70 9.11 -2.95 13.74
N LEU A 71 8.24 -3.34 12.81
CA LEU A 71 6.80 -3.47 13.06
C LEU A 71 6.50 -4.53 14.13
N ILE A 72 7.18 -5.69 14.07
CA ILE A 72 7.05 -6.74 15.10
C ILE A 72 7.48 -6.19 16.46
N ALA A 73 8.65 -5.55 16.55
CA ALA A 73 9.16 -4.97 17.79
C ALA A 73 8.25 -3.86 18.34
N GLN A 74 7.54 -3.13 17.49
CA GLN A 74 6.59 -2.09 17.90
C GLN A 74 5.29 -2.67 18.45
N MET A 75 4.82 -3.81 17.92
CA MET A 75 3.67 -4.55 18.45
C MET A 75 4.00 -5.20 19.80
N GLU A 76 5.19 -5.79 19.96
CA GLU A 76 5.65 -6.38 21.23
C GLU A 76 5.72 -5.36 22.37
N LYS A 77 6.12 -4.11 22.08
CA LYS A 77 6.15 -3.02 23.07
C LYS A 77 4.76 -2.56 23.53
N HIS A 78 3.72 -2.80 22.73
CA HIS A 78 2.35 -2.39 23.05
C HIS A 78 1.59 -3.46 23.85
N ASP A 79 1.99 -4.74 23.78
CA ASP A 79 1.38 -5.82 24.56
C ASP A 79 1.80 -5.81 26.05
N HIS A 80 2.93 -5.18 26.39
CA HIS A 80 3.38 -5.08 27.78
C HIS A 80 2.57 -4.12 28.68
N HIS A 81 1.59 -3.38 28.14
CA HIS A 81 0.75 -2.48 28.94
C HIS A 81 -0.57 -3.10 29.44
N HIS A 82 -0.87 -4.36 29.09
CA HIS A 82 -2.11 -5.04 29.51
C HIS A 82 -1.98 -5.94 30.75
N HIS A 83 -0.82 -5.95 31.43
CA HIS A 83 -0.56 -6.83 32.59
C HIS A 83 -0.23 -6.06 33.89
N GLU A 84 -0.86 -4.90 34.12
CA GLU A 84 -0.77 -4.18 35.41
C GLU A 84 -2.15 -3.83 36.00
N VAL A 85 -3.24 -4.40 35.48
CA VAL A 85 -4.58 -4.24 36.05
C VAL A 85 -5.30 -5.59 36.13
N GLU A 86 -4.75 -6.52 36.91
CA GLU A 86 -5.53 -7.53 37.65
C GLU A 86 -4.74 -8.04 38.86
#